data_AF-A0A1H1XSE4-F1
#
_entry.id   AF-A0A1H1XSE4-F1
#
_cell.length_a   1.000
_cell.length_b   1.000
_cell.length_c   1.000
_cell.angle_alpha   90.00
_cell.angle_beta   90.00
_cell.angle_gamma   90.00
#
_symmetry.space_group_name_H-M   'P 1'
#
loop_
_entity.id
_entity.type
_entity.pdbx_description
1 polymer ?
#
loop_
_entity_poly.entity_id
_entity_poly.type
_entity_poly.pdbx_seq_one_letter_code
_entity_poly.pdbx_strand_id
1 'polypeptide(L)'
;MRYARYAVISLAALLVLSLGFAVIPGEQPAPAPPTFTDLARAAALEDALALRAAGLDLAATAAGDSAAGHPTQAVVTLLTLQARAFLPAGSPASPSDSPSAPPAPAATSDPTASASPAPAAAPSEVELAKALAASGSRRLKDAQEADGGMARLLAGAGTAQLLAARQLAEAAGEPGAVTGAATDQADATAGSGPLVGSAPTASPADCPFPAPDTTTAPLGSTPGGGPPAGGSLSAESAAGKTPWAGTAGAALAAVLQAQQKAAYGYQAAIPRLAAEDAGPASEFLRQHRAAAEESENRLRLACQLPRPQPAGYALDADFLSAPATGLGTLEAAALPVYADLVALTEGTDRAWALSLLESAVTRTAHWGADPGPVPGIVLDTAMLPALPAGG
;
A
#
# COMPACT_ATOMS: atom_id res chain seq x y z
N MET A 1 -6.91 13.25 78.64
CA MET A 1 -5.99 13.61 77.53
C MET A 1 -5.49 12.39 76.75
N ARG A 2 -4.94 11.33 77.37
CA ARG A 2 -4.37 10.17 76.63
C ARG A 2 -5.44 9.32 75.90
N TYR A 3 -6.58 9.06 76.54
CA TYR A 3 -7.67 8.25 75.94
C TYR A 3 -8.30 8.88 74.67
N ALA A 4 -8.42 10.20 74.61
CA ALA A 4 -8.94 10.90 73.44
C ALA A 4 -8.01 10.75 72.22
N ARG A 5 -6.68 10.74 72.44
CA ARG A 5 -5.70 10.53 71.35
C ARG A 5 -5.78 9.12 70.76
N TYR A 6 -5.95 8.09 71.60
CA TYR A 6 -6.10 6.72 71.10
C TYR A 6 -7.40 6.54 70.32
N ALA A 7 -8.51 7.15 70.75
CA ALA A 7 -9.78 7.08 70.03
C ALA A 7 -9.68 7.70 68.62
N VAL A 8 -9.02 8.85 68.49
CA VAL A 8 -8.84 9.53 67.19
C VAL A 8 -7.94 8.71 66.26
N ILE A 9 -6.85 8.13 66.78
CA ILE A 9 -5.93 7.30 65.97
C ILE A 9 -6.63 6.01 65.50
N SER A 10 -7.39 5.34 66.37
CA SER A 10 -8.13 4.14 65.99
C SER A 10 -9.22 4.43 64.95
N LEU A 11 -9.90 5.57 65.05
CA LEU A 11 -10.92 5.97 64.09
C LEU A 11 -10.30 6.34 62.74
N ALA A 12 -9.15 7.02 62.73
CA ALA A 12 -8.39 7.27 61.51
C ALA A 12 -7.88 5.98 60.85
N ALA A 13 -7.39 5.02 61.64
CA ALA A 13 -6.95 3.72 61.14
C ALA A 13 -8.11 2.90 60.56
N LEU A 14 -9.27 2.90 61.21
CA LEU A 14 -10.50 2.28 60.69
C LEU A 14 -10.98 2.95 59.41
N LEU A 15 -10.89 4.27 59.32
CA LEU A 15 -11.29 5.02 58.14
C LEU A 15 -10.35 4.71 56.97
N VAL A 16 -9.04 4.68 57.19
CA VAL A 16 -8.05 4.27 56.19
C VAL A 16 -8.24 2.81 55.75
N LEU A 17 -8.51 1.89 56.69
CA LEU A 17 -8.84 0.50 56.33
C LEU A 17 -10.14 0.40 55.53
N SER A 18 -11.17 1.17 55.89
CA SER A 18 -12.44 1.18 55.15
C SER A 18 -12.32 1.80 53.76
N LEU A 19 -11.43 2.79 53.60
CA LEU A 19 -11.21 3.46 52.32
C LEU A 19 -10.28 2.65 51.41
N GLY A 20 -9.32 1.92 51.99
CA GLY A 20 -8.42 1.01 51.25
C GLY A 20 -9.11 -0.23 50.68
N PHE A 21 -10.23 -0.67 51.26
CA PHE A 21 -11.01 -1.82 50.77
C PHE A 21 -12.04 -1.46 49.68
N ALA A 22 -12.21 -0.18 49.34
CA ALA A 22 -13.18 0.27 48.33
C ALA A 22 -12.60 0.44 46.92
N VAL A 23 -11.39 -0.08 46.65
CA VAL A 23 -10.90 -0.24 45.27
C VAL A 23 -11.49 -1.54 44.72
N ILE A 24 -12.77 -1.48 44.34
CA ILE A 24 -13.37 -2.49 43.46
C ILE A 24 -12.59 -2.36 42.15
N PRO A 25 -11.81 -3.38 41.72
CA PRO A 25 -11.26 -3.38 40.37
C PRO A 25 -12.48 -3.32 39.45
N GLY A 26 -12.73 -2.16 38.83
CA GLY A 26 -13.79 -2.05 37.85
C GLY A 26 -13.57 -3.16 36.83
N GLU A 27 -14.57 -4.02 36.65
CA GLU A 27 -14.54 -5.04 35.60
C GLU A 27 -14.14 -4.34 34.31
N GLN A 28 -12.94 -4.65 33.85
CA GLN A 28 -12.41 -4.06 32.63
C GLN A 28 -13.44 -4.39 31.55
N PRO A 29 -14.03 -3.36 30.89
CA PRO A 29 -15.03 -3.59 29.86
C PRO A 29 -14.46 -4.61 28.87
N ALA A 30 -15.26 -5.63 28.54
CA ALA A 30 -14.83 -6.66 27.60
C ALA A 30 -14.27 -5.97 26.34
N PRO A 31 -13.10 -6.42 25.83
CA PRO A 31 -12.49 -5.81 24.66
C PRO A 31 -13.49 -5.82 23.51
N ALA A 32 -13.58 -4.67 22.82
CA ALA A 32 -14.47 -4.54 21.67
C ALA A 32 -14.14 -5.62 20.62
N PRO A 33 -15.13 -6.12 19.87
CA PRO A 33 -14.87 -7.03 18.77
C PRO A 33 -13.93 -6.38 17.74
N PRO A 34 -13.05 -7.17 17.09
CA PRO A 34 -12.12 -6.64 16.10
C PRO A 34 -12.89 -6.04 14.91
N THR A 35 -12.37 -4.94 14.36
CA THR A 35 -12.96 -4.30 13.17
C THR A 35 -12.62 -5.10 11.90
N PHE A 36 -13.31 -4.82 10.80
CA PHE A 36 -12.94 -5.40 9.49
C PHE A 36 -11.48 -5.10 9.15
N THR A 37 -11.06 -3.84 9.35
CA THR A 37 -9.69 -3.38 9.11
C THR A 37 -8.67 -4.17 9.95
N ASP A 38 -8.99 -4.49 11.21
CA ASP A 38 -8.12 -5.31 12.06
C ASP A 38 -8.01 -6.75 11.55
N LEU A 39 -9.13 -7.34 11.13
CA LEU A 39 -9.17 -8.69 10.57
C LEU A 39 -8.42 -8.77 9.24
N ALA A 40 -8.62 -7.80 8.35
CA ALA A 40 -7.93 -7.72 7.07
C ALA A 40 -6.42 -7.61 7.25
N ARG A 41 -5.96 -6.75 8.18
CA ARG A 41 -4.55 -6.61 8.54
C ARG A 41 -3.97 -7.90 9.10
N ALA A 42 -4.68 -8.56 10.03
CA ALA A 42 -4.22 -9.81 10.63
C ALA A 42 -4.09 -10.92 9.57
N ALA A 43 -5.09 -11.06 8.70
CA ALA A 43 -5.06 -12.01 7.58
C ALA A 43 -3.93 -11.69 6.58
N ALA A 44 -3.66 -10.42 6.31
CA ALA A 44 -2.55 -10.00 5.44
C ALA A 44 -1.19 -10.41 6.01
N LEU A 45 -1.00 -10.25 7.32
CA LEU A 45 0.20 -10.65 8.01
C LEU A 45 0.39 -12.18 7.96
N GLU A 46 -0.67 -12.94 8.26
CA GLU A 46 -0.65 -14.40 8.22
C GLU A 46 -0.31 -14.93 6.82
N ASP A 47 -1.01 -14.43 5.79
CA ASP A 47 -0.75 -14.78 4.39
C ASP A 47 0.71 -14.47 3.99
N ALA A 48 1.22 -13.29 4.37
CA ALA A 48 2.58 -12.88 4.04
C ALA A 48 3.64 -13.78 4.69
N LEU A 49 3.43 -14.20 5.94
CA LEU A 49 4.31 -15.14 6.63
C LEU A 49 4.27 -16.54 6.01
N ALA A 50 3.07 -17.05 5.71
CA ALA A 50 2.90 -18.36 5.09
C ALA A 50 3.57 -18.43 3.70
N LEU A 51 3.35 -17.42 2.86
CA LEU A 51 3.99 -17.32 1.55
C LEU A 51 5.51 -17.16 1.64
N ARG A 52 5.99 -16.43 2.66
CA ARG A 52 7.42 -16.25 2.91
C ARG A 52 8.07 -17.58 3.27
N ALA A 53 7.45 -18.38 4.15
CA ALA A 53 7.93 -19.71 4.50
C ALA A 53 7.99 -20.62 3.27
N ALA A 54 6.94 -20.65 2.44
CA ALA A 54 6.93 -21.41 1.19
C ALA A 54 8.05 -20.98 0.22
N GLY A 55 8.33 -19.69 0.11
CA GLY A 55 9.44 -19.17 -0.69
C GLY A 55 10.82 -19.55 -0.15
N LEU A 56 10.98 -19.59 1.18
CA LEU A 56 12.24 -20.04 1.82
C LEU A 56 12.47 -21.54 1.61
N ASP A 57 11.44 -22.37 1.72
CA ASP A 57 11.53 -23.81 1.44
C ASP A 57 11.94 -24.06 -0.01
N LEU A 58 11.33 -23.33 -0.95
CA LEU A 58 11.66 -23.40 -2.37
C LEU A 58 13.11 -22.98 -2.63
N ALA A 59 13.55 -21.86 -2.04
CA ALA A 59 14.93 -21.39 -2.17
C ALA A 59 15.96 -22.39 -1.58
N ALA A 60 15.61 -23.07 -0.48
CA ALA A 60 16.46 -24.10 0.10
C ALA A 60 16.63 -25.32 -0.82
N THR A 61 15.56 -25.72 -1.53
CA THR A 61 15.64 -26.80 -2.53
C THR A 61 16.44 -26.41 -3.79
N ALA A 62 16.46 -25.12 -4.13
CA ALA A 62 17.13 -24.57 -5.30
C ALA A 62 18.62 -24.21 -5.07
N ALA A 63 19.18 -24.44 -3.88
CA ALA A 63 20.53 -24.02 -3.50
C ALA A 63 21.68 -24.59 -4.39
N GLY A 64 21.38 -25.52 -5.30
CA GLY A 64 22.29 -26.02 -6.34
C GLY A 64 22.33 -25.20 -7.64
N ASP A 65 21.31 -24.38 -7.94
CA ASP A 65 21.16 -23.64 -9.20
C ASP A 65 20.99 -22.13 -8.94
N SER A 66 22.11 -21.41 -8.85
CA SER A 66 22.15 -20.01 -8.36
C SER A 66 21.38 -18.99 -9.20
N ALA A 67 21.10 -19.27 -10.49
CA ALA A 67 20.36 -18.35 -11.35
C ALA A 67 18.83 -18.41 -11.11
N ALA A 68 18.29 -19.58 -10.81
CA ALA A 68 16.86 -19.78 -10.55
C ALA A 68 16.42 -19.24 -9.17
N GLY A 69 17.35 -19.16 -8.21
CA GLY A 69 17.04 -18.67 -6.85
C GLY A 69 16.75 -17.16 -6.74
N HIS A 70 17.15 -16.35 -7.72
CA HIS A 70 16.99 -14.89 -7.66
C HIS A 70 15.54 -14.37 -7.56
N PRO A 71 14.59 -14.78 -8.44
CA PRO A 71 13.20 -14.34 -8.33
C PRO A 71 12.53 -14.77 -7.02
N THR A 72 12.77 -16.00 -6.58
CA THR A 72 12.25 -16.52 -5.30
C THR A 72 12.81 -15.73 -4.10
N GLN A 73 14.10 -15.37 -4.11
CA GLN A 73 14.70 -14.54 -3.07
C GLN A 73 14.13 -13.11 -3.03
N ALA A 74 13.82 -12.54 -4.19
CA ALA A 74 13.15 -11.24 -4.28
C ALA A 74 11.75 -11.29 -3.66
N VAL A 75 10.98 -12.36 -3.94
CA VAL A 75 9.67 -12.62 -3.31
C VAL A 75 9.78 -12.73 -1.80
N VAL A 76 10.74 -13.50 -1.28
CA VAL A 76 10.95 -13.63 0.17
C VAL A 76 11.27 -12.29 0.81
N THR A 77 12.09 -11.45 0.16
CA THR A 77 12.44 -10.10 0.63
C THR A 77 11.20 -9.20 0.65
N LEU A 78 10.41 -9.21 -0.43
CA LEU A 78 9.15 -8.49 -0.54
C LEU A 78 8.19 -8.84 0.61
N LEU A 79 7.92 -10.14 0.78
CA LEU A 79 6.99 -10.63 1.80
C LEU A 79 7.49 -10.36 3.22
N THR A 80 8.80 -10.39 3.45
CA THR A 80 9.40 -9.99 4.72
C THR A 80 9.11 -8.52 5.03
N LEU A 81 9.29 -7.61 4.08
CA LEU A 81 9.00 -6.18 4.28
C LEU A 81 7.50 -5.92 4.47
N GLN A 82 6.64 -6.62 3.74
CA GLN A 82 5.19 -6.52 3.90
C GLN A 82 4.71 -7.04 5.26
N ALA A 83 5.19 -8.21 5.69
CA ALA A 83 4.87 -8.75 7.01
C ALA A 83 5.27 -7.77 8.13
N ARG A 84 6.46 -7.16 8.03
CA ARG A 84 6.90 -6.13 8.98
C ARG A 84 6.01 -4.89 8.96
N ALA A 85 5.50 -4.49 7.79
CA ALA A 85 4.58 -3.36 7.66
C ALA A 85 3.18 -3.63 8.23
N PHE A 86 2.73 -4.89 8.30
CA PHE A 86 1.44 -5.25 8.89
C PHE A 86 1.47 -5.48 10.42
N LEU A 87 2.66 -5.52 11.02
CA LEU A 87 2.79 -5.64 12.48
C LEU A 87 2.16 -4.43 13.18
N PRO A 88 1.44 -4.64 14.30
CA PRO A 88 0.83 -3.55 15.04
C PRO A 88 1.92 -2.63 15.62
N ALA A 89 1.67 -1.32 15.58
CA ALA A 89 2.56 -0.31 16.14
C ALA A 89 2.81 -0.59 17.63
N GLY A 90 4.08 -0.59 18.05
CA GLY A 90 4.46 -0.90 19.43
C GLY A 90 4.65 -2.38 19.74
N SER A 91 4.61 -3.27 18.74
CA SER A 91 5.09 -4.65 18.92
C SER A 91 6.56 -4.61 19.35
N PRO A 92 6.92 -5.12 20.53
CA PRO A 92 8.30 -5.07 21.00
C PRO A 92 9.17 -5.87 20.03
N ALA A 93 10.24 -5.26 19.50
CA ALA A 93 11.34 -6.00 18.93
C ALA A 93 11.82 -6.95 20.03
N SER A 94 11.66 -8.26 19.84
CA SER A 94 12.07 -9.22 20.86
C SER A 94 13.57 -9.03 21.12
N PRO A 95 13.99 -8.70 22.35
CA PRO A 95 15.39 -8.86 22.71
C PRO A 95 15.68 -10.36 22.70
N SER A 96 16.56 -10.77 21.79
CA SER A 96 17.15 -12.10 21.77
C SER A 96 17.98 -12.31 23.04
N ASP A 97 17.33 -12.60 24.16
CA ASP A 97 17.97 -13.12 25.37
C ASP A 97 16.91 -13.84 26.22
N SER A 98 16.76 -15.14 25.99
CA SER A 98 16.30 -16.04 27.05
C SER A 98 17.06 -17.36 26.99
N PRO A 99 17.60 -17.81 28.13
CA PRO A 99 18.49 -18.96 28.19
C PRO A 99 17.72 -20.28 28.00
N SER A 100 18.34 -21.17 27.24
CA SER A 100 17.87 -22.52 26.94
C SER A 100 17.44 -23.28 28.20
N ALA A 101 16.20 -23.78 28.19
CA ALA A 101 15.76 -24.83 29.10
C ALA A 101 16.33 -26.19 28.64
N PRO A 102 16.74 -27.07 29.56
CA PRO A 102 17.35 -28.36 29.21
C PRO A 102 16.31 -29.38 28.69
N PRO A 103 16.74 -30.35 27.87
CA PRO A 103 15.84 -31.35 27.29
C PRO A 103 15.41 -32.40 28.33
N ALA A 104 14.12 -32.72 28.34
CA ALA A 104 13.54 -33.86 29.06
C ALA A 104 13.69 -35.17 28.26
N PRO A 105 13.75 -36.35 28.91
CA PRO A 105 14.17 -37.59 28.27
C PRO A 105 13.08 -38.22 27.39
N ALA A 106 13.57 -38.90 26.35
CA ALA A 106 12.80 -39.57 25.32
C ALA A 106 12.00 -40.78 25.85
N ALA A 107 10.71 -40.83 25.50
CA ALA A 107 9.92 -42.05 25.55
C ALA A 107 10.06 -42.79 24.21
N THR A 108 10.70 -43.96 24.27
CA THR A 108 10.76 -44.96 23.19
C THR A 108 9.37 -45.47 22.84
N SER A 109 8.96 -45.32 21.57
CA SER A 109 7.84 -46.04 20.97
C SER A 109 8.33 -46.68 19.66
N ASP A 110 8.14 -47.99 19.53
CA ASP A 110 8.56 -48.82 18.41
C ASP A 110 7.91 -48.43 17.06
N PRO A 111 8.58 -48.72 15.92
CA PRO A 111 8.09 -48.37 14.60
C PRO A 111 7.16 -49.47 14.06
N THR A 112 5.85 -49.19 14.01
CA THR A 112 4.96 -49.94 13.11
C THR A 112 5.08 -49.33 11.72
N ALA A 113 5.71 -50.07 10.80
CA ALA A 113 5.84 -49.72 9.39
C ALA A 113 4.46 -49.47 8.76
N SER A 114 4.16 -48.20 8.51
CA SER A 114 3.02 -47.77 7.70
C SER A 114 3.56 -47.32 6.34
N ALA A 115 2.89 -47.78 5.29
CA ALA A 115 3.32 -47.67 3.90
C ALA A 115 3.74 -46.24 3.52
N SER A 116 4.89 -46.14 2.84
CA SER A 116 5.42 -44.91 2.26
C SER A 116 4.37 -44.28 1.34
N PRO A 117 3.84 -43.08 1.63
CA PRO A 117 3.10 -42.33 0.62
C PRO A 117 4.07 -41.97 -0.50
N ALA A 118 3.57 -41.96 -1.74
CA ALA A 118 4.30 -41.47 -2.90
C ALA A 118 4.88 -40.07 -2.61
N PRO A 119 6.06 -39.71 -3.14
CA PRO A 119 6.66 -38.41 -2.87
C PRO A 119 5.64 -37.32 -3.25
N ALA A 120 5.23 -36.53 -2.26
CA ALA A 120 4.51 -35.30 -2.53
C ALA A 120 5.37 -34.49 -3.51
N ALA A 121 4.76 -34.05 -4.61
CA ALA A 121 5.45 -33.21 -5.59
C ALA A 121 6.09 -32.05 -4.83
N ALA A 122 7.37 -31.78 -5.10
CA ALA A 122 8.06 -30.65 -4.50
C ALA A 122 7.28 -29.36 -4.80
N PRO A 123 7.19 -28.42 -3.85
CA PRO A 123 6.53 -27.14 -4.10
C PRO A 123 7.18 -26.49 -5.33
N SER A 124 6.35 -25.97 -6.24
CA SER A 124 6.84 -25.37 -7.49
C SER A 124 6.76 -23.84 -7.46
N GLU A 125 7.62 -23.17 -8.23
CA GLU A 125 7.59 -21.71 -8.42
C GLU A 125 6.23 -21.24 -8.96
N VAL A 126 5.60 -22.04 -9.84
CA VAL A 126 4.28 -21.74 -10.41
C VAL A 126 3.17 -21.80 -9.34
N GLU A 127 3.25 -22.72 -8.38
CA GLU A 127 2.31 -22.77 -7.26
C GLU A 127 2.48 -21.57 -6.33
N LEU A 128 3.72 -21.19 -6.03
CA LEU A 128 4.00 -19.99 -5.25
C LEU A 128 3.51 -18.72 -5.97
N ALA A 129 3.69 -18.62 -7.28
CA ALA A 129 3.19 -17.52 -8.10
C ALA A 129 1.65 -17.43 -8.05
N LYS A 130 0.94 -18.57 -8.15
CA LYS A 130 -0.52 -18.61 -8.01
C LYS A 130 -0.98 -18.19 -6.60
N ALA A 131 -0.28 -18.65 -5.57
CA ALA A 131 -0.60 -18.30 -4.19
C ALA A 131 -0.37 -16.80 -3.91
N LEU A 132 0.72 -16.23 -4.43
CA LEU A 132 0.97 -14.78 -4.42
C LEU A 132 -0.12 -14.01 -5.15
N ALA A 133 -0.53 -14.46 -6.34
CA ALA A 133 -1.60 -13.80 -7.10
C ALA A 133 -2.92 -13.81 -6.33
N ALA A 134 -3.28 -14.95 -5.73
CA ALA A 134 -4.48 -15.07 -4.91
C ALA A 134 -4.44 -14.19 -3.65
N SER A 135 -3.29 -14.12 -2.98
CA SER A 135 -3.10 -13.21 -1.84
C SER A 135 -3.22 -11.75 -2.27
N GLY A 136 -2.53 -11.37 -3.36
CA GLY A 136 -2.56 -10.02 -3.90
C GLY A 136 -3.97 -9.55 -4.26
N SER A 137 -4.74 -10.36 -4.99
CA SER A 137 -6.14 -10.07 -5.31
C SER A 137 -7.01 -9.93 -4.05
N ARG A 138 -6.79 -10.76 -3.03
CA ARG A 138 -7.50 -10.64 -1.74
C ARG A 138 -7.17 -9.32 -1.05
N ARG A 139 -5.90 -8.90 -1.02
CA ARG A 139 -5.49 -7.62 -0.43
C ARG A 139 -6.10 -6.42 -1.16
N LEU A 140 -6.19 -6.46 -2.49
CA LEU A 140 -6.86 -5.41 -3.26
C LEU A 140 -8.36 -5.35 -2.97
N LYS A 141 -9.01 -6.50 -2.79
CA LYS A 141 -10.40 -6.57 -2.36
C LYS A 141 -10.58 -6.00 -0.95
N ASP A 142 -9.74 -6.40 0.00
CA ASP A 142 -9.79 -5.89 1.36
C ASP A 142 -9.53 -4.37 1.42
N ALA A 143 -8.65 -3.85 0.55
CA ALA A 143 -8.40 -2.42 0.42
C ALA A 143 -9.67 -1.64 0.03
N GLN A 144 -10.63 -2.24 -0.69
CA GLN A 144 -11.89 -1.58 -1.02
C GLN A 144 -12.73 -1.24 0.21
N GLU A 145 -12.61 -2.03 1.28
CA GLU A 145 -13.42 -1.92 2.50
C GLU A 145 -12.64 -1.40 3.71
N ALA A 146 -11.31 -1.56 3.74
CA ALA A 146 -10.49 -1.16 4.87
C ALA A 146 -10.45 0.36 5.09
N ASP A 147 -10.14 0.80 6.31
CA ASP A 147 -10.12 2.23 6.62
C ASP A 147 -8.84 2.92 6.14
N GLY A 148 -8.99 4.07 5.48
CA GLY A 148 -7.95 5.09 5.33
C GLY A 148 -6.56 4.57 4.94
N GLY A 149 -5.59 4.81 5.84
CA GLY A 149 -4.20 4.39 5.64
C GLY A 149 -4.00 2.87 5.51
N MET A 150 -4.89 2.05 6.08
CA MET A 150 -4.83 0.59 5.89
C MET A 150 -5.26 0.19 4.49
N ALA A 151 -6.26 0.86 3.91
CA ALA A 151 -6.60 0.66 2.49
C ALA A 151 -5.39 0.94 1.59
N ARG A 152 -4.65 2.02 1.86
CA ARG A 152 -3.39 2.34 1.15
C ARG A 152 -2.34 1.22 1.29
N LEU A 153 -2.14 0.71 2.51
CA LEU A 153 -1.17 -0.35 2.79
C LEU A 153 -1.53 -1.66 2.10
N LEU A 154 -2.79 -2.08 2.21
CA LEU A 154 -3.31 -3.29 1.56
C LEU A 154 -3.27 -3.16 0.03
N ALA A 155 -3.61 -1.99 -0.51
CA ALA A 155 -3.54 -1.71 -1.93
C ALA A 155 -2.11 -1.84 -2.46
N GLY A 156 -1.15 -1.15 -1.84
CA GLY A 156 0.26 -1.26 -2.20
C GLY A 156 0.76 -2.70 -2.11
N ALA A 157 0.55 -3.36 -0.97
CA ALA A 157 1.00 -4.74 -0.77
C ALA A 157 0.41 -5.70 -1.82
N GLY A 158 -0.91 -5.59 -2.07
CA GLY A 158 -1.60 -6.41 -3.06
C GLY A 158 -1.08 -6.20 -4.48
N THR A 159 -0.89 -4.95 -4.89
CA THR A 159 -0.34 -4.62 -6.22
C THR A 159 1.10 -5.14 -6.38
N ALA A 160 1.95 -5.04 -5.36
CA ALA A 160 3.31 -5.60 -5.41
C ALA A 160 3.30 -7.13 -5.50
N GLN A 161 2.40 -7.80 -4.77
CA GLN A 161 2.26 -9.26 -4.83
C GLN A 161 1.79 -9.73 -6.21
N LEU A 162 0.86 -9.02 -6.86
CA LEU A 162 0.45 -9.34 -8.22
C LEU A 162 1.58 -9.18 -9.23
N LEU A 163 2.40 -8.11 -9.10
CA LEU A 163 3.57 -7.92 -9.95
C LEU A 163 4.60 -9.05 -9.72
N ALA A 164 4.92 -9.36 -8.47
CA ALA A 164 5.86 -10.41 -8.12
C ALA A 164 5.38 -11.80 -8.59
N ALA A 165 4.07 -12.07 -8.51
CA ALA A 165 3.48 -13.29 -9.04
C ALA A 165 3.69 -13.43 -10.56
N ARG A 166 3.49 -12.34 -11.33
CA ARG A 166 3.72 -12.33 -12.79
C ARG A 166 5.19 -12.56 -13.12
N GLN A 167 6.10 -11.86 -12.44
CA GLN A 167 7.54 -12.03 -12.63
C GLN A 167 8.03 -13.44 -12.28
N LEU A 168 7.51 -14.03 -11.20
CA LEU A 168 7.85 -15.40 -10.81
C LEU A 168 7.31 -16.41 -11.83
N ALA A 169 6.08 -16.23 -12.31
CA ALA A 169 5.49 -17.08 -13.34
C ALA A 169 6.24 -16.99 -14.68
N GLU A 170 6.67 -15.79 -15.07
CA GLU A 170 7.53 -15.55 -16.23
C GLU A 170 8.89 -16.24 -16.09
N ALA A 171 9.54 -16.13 -14.92
CA ALA A 171 10.81 -16.80 -14.65
C ALA A 171 10.68 -18.33 -14.68
N ALA A 172 9.54 -18.87 -14.25
CA ALA A 172 9.21 -20.28 -14.32
C ALA A 172 8.80 -20.75 -15.74
N GLY A 173 8.76 -19.86 -16.74
CA GLY A 173 8.40 -20.18 -18.12
C GLY A 173 6.90 -20.32 -18.38
N GLU A 174 6.04 -19.96 -17.41
CA GLU A 174 4.59 -20.12 -17.45
C GLU A 174 3.86 -18.76 -17.19
N PRO A 175 4.10 -17.72 -18.02
CA PRO A 175 3.54 -16.38 -17.78
C PRO A 175 2.01 -16.34 -17.73
N GLY A 176 1.33 -17.29 -18.39
CA GLY A 176 -0.13 -17.42 -18.37
C GLY A 176 -0.71 -18.03 -17.08
N ALA A 177 0.12 -18.50 -16.15
CA ALA A 177 -0.37 -19.22 -14.96
C ALA A 177 -1.13 -18.35 -13.95
N VAL A 178 -0.94 -17.03 -13.99
CA VAL A 178 -1.48 -16.07 -12.99
C VAL A 178 -2.45 -15.03 -13.56
N THR A 179 -2.73 -15.06 -14.87
CA THR A 179 -3.57 -14.07 -15.56
C THR A 179 -5.08 -14.20 -15.26
N GLY A 180 -5.53 -15.33 -14.72
CA GLY A 180 -6.96 -15.60 -14.45
C GLY A 180 -7.55 -14.94 -13.18
N ALA A 181 -6.76 -14.22 -12.38
CA ALA A 181 -7.22 -13.64 -11.11
C ALA A 181 -7.76 -12.19 -11.23
N ALA A 182 -7.68 -11.57 -12.42
CA ALA A 182 -7.98 -10.14 -12.63
C ALA A 182 -9.24 -9.86 -13.47
N THR A 183 -9.96 -10.87 -13.96
CA THR A 183 -11.04 -10.70 -14.95
C THR A 183 -12.31 -10.02 -14.42
N ASP A 184 -12.50 -9.86 -13.11
CA ASP A 184 -13.67 -9.17 -12.56
C ASP A 184 -13.53 -7.63 -12.53
N GLN A 185 -12.34 -7.08 -12.85
CA GLN A 185 -12.06 -5.65 -12.75
C GLN A 185 -12.08 -4.91 -14.11
N ALA A 186 -12.01 -5.63 -15.22
CA ALA A 186 -12.05 -5.06 -16.57
C ALA A 186 -13.47 -4.55 -16.96
N ASP A 187 -14.52 -5.06 -16.33
CA ASP A 187 -15.89 -4.59 -16.54
C ASP A 187 -16.16 -3.22 -15.89
N ALA A 188 -15.31 -2.75 -14.98
CA ALA A 188 -15.38 -1.38 -14.46
C ALA A 188 -14.88 -0.33 -15.48
N THR A 189 -14.07 -0.73 -16.46
CA THR A 189 -13.64 0.13 -17.57
C THR A 189 -14.53 0.03 -18.82
N ALA A 190 -15.44 -0.96 -18.89
CA ALA A 190 -16.32 -1.18 -20.03
C ALA A 190 -17.74 -0.59 -19.86
N GLY A 191 -18.01 0.14 -18.78
CA GLY A 191 -19.28 0.83 -18.53
C GLY A 191 -19.41 2.18 -19.25
N SER A 192 -19.22 2.23 -20.57
CA SER A 192 -19.58 3.39 -21.40
C SER A 192 -19.86 2.98 -22.85
N GLY A 193 -20.83 2.10 -23.05
CA GLY A 193 -21.49 1.94 -24.35
C GLY A 193 -22.48 3.10 -24.59
N PRO A 194 -22.71 3.53 -25.85
CA PRO A 194 -23.63 4.61 -26.15
C PRO A 194 -25.08 4.17 -25.91
N LEU A 195 -25.66 4.55 -24.78
CA LEU A 195 -27.10 4.46 -24.55
C LEU A 195 -27.81 5.48 -25.46
N VAL A 196 -28.20 5.03 -26.64
CA VAL A 196 -29.26 5.66 -27.42
C VAL A 196 -30.58 5.34 -26.69
N GLY A 197 -31.00 6.23 -25.80
CA GLY A 197 -32.23 6.06 -25.03
C GLY A 197 -32.62 7.34 -24.29
N SER A 198 -33.57 8.07 -24.88
CA SER A 198 -34.43 9.14 -24.35
C SER A 198 -34.07 9.76 -23.00
N ALA A 199 -33.72 11.05 -23.04
CA ALA A 199 -33.47 11.91 -21.91
C ALA A 199 -34.61 11.94 -20.87
N PRO A 200 -34.30 11.76 -19.58
CA PRO A 200 -34.95 12.50 -18.52
C PRO A 200 -34.17 13.78 -18.24
N THR A 201 -34.81 14.92 -18.47
CA THR A 201 -34.32 16.24 -18.05
C THR A 201 -34.24 16.27 -16.51
N ALA A 202 -33.08 15.96 -15.95
CA ALA A 202 -32.72 16.34 -14.60
C ALA A 202 -31.69 17.47 -14.70
N SER A 203 -32.09 18.68 -14.29
CA SER A 203 -31.20 19.83 -14.17
C SER A 203 -29.95 19.47 -13.38
N PRO A 204 -28.76 19.94 -13.78
CA PRO A 204 -27.63 19.91 -12.88
C PRO A 204 -27.99 20.75 -11.66
N ALA A 205 -27.89 20.17 -10.47
CA ALA A 205 -27.87 20.95 -9.25
C ALA A 205 -26.79 22.03 -9.41
N ASP A 206 -27.19 23.29 -9.22
CA ASP A 206 -26.29 24.44 -9.26
C ASP A 206 -25.15 24.21 -8.25
N CYS A 207 -24.00 23.71 -8.71
CA CYS A 207 -22.77 23.85 -7.95
C CYS A 207 -22.52 25.37 -7.84
N PRO A 208 -22.52 25.96 -6.63
CA PRO A 208 -22.23 27.37 -6.47
C PRO A 208 -20.73 27.57 -6.71
N PHE A 209 -20.33 27.69 -7.97
CA PHE A 209 -18.97 28.11 -8.31
C PHE A 209 -18.87 29.63 -8.08
N PRO A 210 -18.07 30.11 -7.12
CA PRO A 210 -17.72 31.52 -7.11
C PRO A 210 -16.99 31.84 -8.41
N ALA A 211 -17.44 32.89 -9.11
CA ALA A 211 -16.77 33.37 -10.30
C ALA A 211 -15.29 33.71 -9.96
N PRO A 212 -14.32 33.37 -10.82
CA PRO A 212 -12.93 33.69 -10.54
C PRO A 212 -12.75 35.21 -10.48
N ASP A 213 -12.29 35.71 -9.33
CA ASP A 213 -11.90 37.11 -9.16
C ASP A 213 -10.76 37.44 -10.13
N THR A 214 -11.07 38.20 -11.17
CA THR A 214 -10.09 38.81 -12.06
C THR A 214 -9.42 39.98 -11.34
N THR A 215 -8.57 39.69 -10.35
CA THR A 215 -7.66 40.70 -9.78
C THR A 215 -6.29 40.53 -10.41
N THR A 216 -5.96 41.48 -11.28
CA THR A 216 -4.66 41.73 -11.91
C THR A 216 -3.51 41.66 -10.90
N ALA A 217 -2.63 40.66 -11.05
CA ALA A 217 -1.33 40.63 -10.39
C ALA A 217 -0.31 41.44 -11.23
N PRO A 218 0.53 42.29 -10.60
CA PRO A 218 1.56 43.03 -11.31
C PRO A 218 2.79 42.14 -11.59
N LEU A 219 3.36 42.35 -12.79
CA LEU A 219 4.69 41.89 -13.19
C LEU A 219 5.74 42.50 -12.25
N GLY A 220 6.58 41.65 -11.65
CA GLY A 220 7.72 42.06 -10.83
C GLY A 220 8.84 41.03 -10.90
N SER A 221 9.85 41.34 -11.71
CA SER A 221 11.10 40.58 -11.89
C SER A 221 12.10 40.88 -10.76
N THR A 222 12.76 39.89 -10.17
CA THR A 222 14.25 39.85 -9.97
C THR A 222 14.73 38.50 -9.38
N PRO A 223 16.01 38.09 -9.61
CA PRO A 223 16.55 36.77 -9.33
C PRO A 223 17.40 36.70 -8.03
N GLY A 224 17.54 35.50 -7.45
CA GLY A 224 18.52 35.25 -6.37
C GLY A 224 18.39 33.84 -5.77
N GLY A 225 19.49 33.07 -5.80
CA GLY A 225 19.53 31.65 -5.46
C GLY A 225 19.53 31.29 -3.96
N GLY A 226 19.28 30.00 -3.72
CA GLY A 226 19.49 29.30 -2.45
C GLY A 226 18.85 27.90 -2.51
N PRO A 227 19.55 26.80 -2.11
CA PRO A 227 19.00 25.45 -2.18
C PRO A 227 18.10 25.17 -0.96
N PRO A 228 17.06 24.32 -1.04
CA PRO A 228 16.36 23.90 0.16
C PRO A 228 17.16 22.82 0.89
N ALA A 229 17.56 23.17 2.10
CA ALA A 229 18.08 22.28 3.12
C ALA A 229 17.02 21.26 3.59
N GLY A 230 17.49 20.08 3.99
CA GLY A 230 16.68 19.05 4.61
C GLY A 230 16.05 19.53 5.92
N GLY A 231 14.73 19.39 6.01
CA GLY A 231 13.94 19.63 7.22
C GLY A 231 13.80 18.34 8.01
N SER A 232 14.58 18.23 9.08
CA SER A 232 14.41 17.26 10.17
C SER A 232 13.12 17.56 10.94
N LEU A 233 12.25 16.57 11.12
CA LEU A 233 11.14 16.64 12.07
C LEU A 233 11.50 15.81 13.29
N SER A 234 11.85 16.50 14.38
CA SER A 234 11.86 15.91 15.72
C SER A 234 10.45 16.00 16.32
N ALA A 235 10.05 14.90 16.94
CA ALA A 235 8.77 14.72 17.63
C ALA A 235 8.75 15.45 18.98
N GLU A 236 7.58 15.99 19.39
CA GLU A 236 6.95 15.60 20.66
C GLU A 236 5.47 16.03 20.77
N SER A 237 4.63 15.01 20.96
CA SER A 237 3.41 14.87 21.78
C SER A 237 2.46 16.06 22.08
N ALA A 238 1.22 15.95 21.58
CA ALA A 238 0.00 16.00 22.40
C ALA A 238 -1.18 15.37 21.62
N ALA A 239 -2.03 14.64 22.34
CA ALA A 239 -3.19 13.92 21.81
C ALA A 239 -4.21 14.84 21.11
N GLY A 240 -4.64 14.46 19.90
CA GLY A 240 -5.81 15.01 19.22
C GLY A 240 -5.55 15.36 17.74
N LYS A 241 -6.14 14.55 16.84
CA LYS A 241 -6.12 14.66 15.36
C LYS A 241 -4.73 14.51 14.71
N THR A 242 -4.50 13.34 14.11
CA THR A 242 -3.41 13.09 13.16
C THR A 242 -3.45 14.09 12.00
N PRO A 243 -2.30 14.58 11.51
CA PRO A 243 -2.23 15.53 10.41
C PRO A 243 -2.28 14.79 9.07
N TRP A 244 -3.42 14.20 8.74
CA TRP A 244 -3.75 13.83 7.35
C TRP A 244 -4.92 14.70 6.90
N ALA A 245 -4.74 16.02 6.97
CA ALA A 245 -5.77 16.98 6.57
C ALA A 245 -5.78 17.18 5.03
N GLY A 246 -5.70 16.08 4.27
CA GLY A 246 -5.94 16.07 2.84
C GLY A 246 -7.40 15.72 2.58
N THR A 247 -8.09 16.48 1.72
CA THR A 247 -9.44 16.12 1.27
C THR A 247 -9.35 15.19 0.05
N ALA A 248 -10.37 14.37 -0.19
CA ALA A 248 -10.47 13.56 -1.41
C ALA A 248 -10.35 14.42 -2.68
N GLY A 249 -10.89 15.64 -2.66
CA GLY A 249 -10.75 16.62 -3.74
C GLY A 249 -9.32 17.07 -4.00
N ALA A 250 -8.55 17.34 -2.93
CA ALA A 250 -7.13 17.69 -3.07
C ALA A 250 -6.31 16.52 -3.63
N ALA A 251 -6.59 15.29 -3.19
CA ALA A 251 -5.96 14.09 -3.74
C ALA A 251 -6.31 13.89 -5.22
N LEU A 252 -7.57 14.08 -5.59
CA LEU A 252 -8.01 13.99 -6.99
C LEU A 252 -7.38 15.08 -7.87
N ALA A 253 -7.23 16.31 -7.37
CA ALA A 253 -6.52 17.37 -8.07
C ALA A 253 -5.01 17.11 -8.21
N ALA A 254 -4.41 16.38 -7.27
CA ALA A 254 -3.04 15.90 -7.37
C ALA A 254 -2.91 14.77 -8.40
N VAL A 255 -3.88 13.84 -8.45
CA VAL A 255 -3.97 12.81 -9.50
C VAL A 255 -4.06 13.46 -10.87
N LEU A 256 -4.97 14.41 -11.09
CA LEU A 256 -5.07 15.14 -12.36
C LEU A 256 -3.73 15.76 -12.78
N GLN A 257 -3.04 16.43 -11.85
CA GLN A 257 -1.73 17.02 -12.12
C GLN A 257 -0.68 15.95 -12.49
N ALA A 258 -0.66 14.81 -11.79
CA ALA A 258 0.23 13.70 -12.09
C ALA A 258 -0.05 13.12 -13.50
N GLN A 259 -1.32 12.93 -13.86
CA GLN A 259 -1.71 12.44 -15.19
C GLN A 259 -1.31 13.40 -16.31
N GLN A 260 -1.53 14.71 -16.13
CA GLN A 260 -1.13 15.73 -17.10
C GLN A 260 0.40 15.79 -17.27
N LYS A 261 1.16 15.71 -16.16
CA LYS A 261 2.62 15.66 -16.20
C LYS A 261 3.13 14.40 -16.90
N ALA A 262 2.52 13.24 -16.60
CA ALA A 262 2.83 11.98 -17.25
C ALA A 262 2.58 12.05 -18.76
N ALA A 263 1.39 12.50 -19.18
CA ALA A 263 1.06 12.67 -20.60
C ALA A 263 2.08 13.56 -21.33
N TYR A 264 2.50 14.67 -20.71
CA TYR A 264 3.55 15.52 -21.25
C TYR A 264 4.90 14.79 -21.36
N GLY A 265 5.31 14.07 -20.33
CA GLY A 265 6.54 13.27 -20.32
C GLY A 265 6.57 12.21 -21.42
N TYR A 266 5.48 11.46 -21.60
CA TYR A 266 5.36 10.46 -22.67
C TYR A 266 5.41 11.10 -24.06
N GLN A 267 4.71 12.22 -24.29
CA GLN A 267 4.80 12.94 -25.56
C GLN A 267 6.23 13.38 -25.89
N ALA A 268 6.98 13.83 -24.89
CA ALA A 268 8.38 14.21 -25.06
C ALA A 268 9.30 13.00 -25.26
N ALA A 269 9.01 11.86 -24.63
CA ALA A 269 9.83 10.66 -24.68
C ALA A 269 9.68 9.86 -25.99
N ILE A 270 8.46 9.67 -26.50
CA ILE A 270 8.16 8.85 -27.69
C ILE A 270 9.13 9.06 -28.88
N PRO A 271 9.43 10.29 -29.34
CA PRO A 271 10.33 10.49 -30.48
C PRO A 271 11.82 10.16 -30.19
N ARG A 272 12.16 9.86 -28.93
CA ARG A 272 13.52 9.55 -28.45
C ARG A 272 13.66 8.11 -27.98
N LEU A 273 12.58 7.36 -27.86
CA LEU A 273 12.58 5.96 -27.45
C LEU A 273 13.07 5.06 -28.59
N ALA A 274 13.49 3.85 -28.22
CA ALA A 274 13.71 2.78 -29.17
C ALA A 274 12.40 2.41 -29.90
N ALA A 275 12.51 1.81 -31.08
CA ALA A 275 11.34 1.54 -31.92
C ALA A 275 10.37 0.55 -31.25
N GLU A 276 10.91 -0.44 -30.53
CA GLU A 276 10.18 -1.42 -29.74
C GLU A 276 9.37 -0.79 -28.59
N ASP A 277 9.85 0.30 -28.01
CA ASP A 277 9.22 0.96 -26.85
C ASP A 277 8.19 2.01 -27.26
N ALA A 278 8.25 2.51 -28.50
CA ALA A 278 7.36 3.57 -28.98
C ALA A 278 5.88 3.15 -29.00
N GLY A 279 5.61 1.87 -29.29
CA GLY A 279 4.27 1.28 -29.27
C GLY A 279 3.64 1.30 -27.87
N PRO A 280 4.23 0.59 -26.89
CA PRO A 280 3.81 0.63 -25.48
C PRO A 280 3.70 2.06 -24.92
N ALA A 281 4.68 2.93 -25.20
CA ALA A 281 4.65 4.32 -24.74
C ALA A 281 3.46 5.11 -25.29
N SER A 282 3.06 4.86 -26.54
CA SER A 282 1.87 5.49 -27.14
C SER A 282 0.56 5.02 -26.52
N GLU A 283 0.50 3.74 -26.11
CA GLU A 283 -0.64 3.19 -25.36
C GLU A 283 -0.75 3.84 -23.97
N PHE A 284 0.35 3.89 -23.22
CA PHE A 284 0.40 4.52 -21.91
C PHE A 284 0.06 6.02 -21.97
N LEU A 285 0.51 6.74 -22.99
CA LEU A 285 0.09 8.11 -23.23
C LEU A 285 -1.44 8.24 -23.35
N ARG A 286 -2.08 7.33 -24.08
CA ARG A 286 -3.55 7.33 -24.23
C ARG A 286 -4.23 7.07 -22.89
N GLN A 287 -3.72 6.13 -22.10
CA GLN A 287 -4.22 5.83 -20.75
C GLN A 287 -4.12 7.05 -19.82
N HIS A 288 -2.99 7.76 -19.80
CA HIS A 288 -2.83 8.97 -18.98
C HIS A 288 -3.81 10.08 -19.36
N ARG A 289 -4.06 10.28 -20.66
CA ARG A 289 -5.05 11.27 -21.12
C ARG A 289 -6.46 10.90 -20.69
N ALA A 290 -6.86 9.64 -20.87
CA ALA A 290 -8.16 9.15 -20.42
C ALA A 290 -8.32 9.29 -18.90
N ALA A 291 -7.28 8.97 -18.12
CA ALA A 291 -7.27 9.14 -16.67
C ALA A 291 -7.34 10.62 -16.25
N ALA A 292 -6.72 11.53 -16.99
CA ALA A 292 -6.83 12.98 -16.75
C ALA A 292 -8.27 13.47 -16.98
N GLU A 293 -8.88 13.12 -18.11
CA GLU A 293 -10.27 13.47 -18.43
C GLU A 293 -11.25 12.95 -17.37
N GLU A 294 -11.09 11.70 -16.95
CA GLU A 294 -11.89 11.09 -15.88
C GLU A 294 -11.69 11.80 -14.53
N SER A 295 -10.46 12.21 -14.20
CA SER A 295 -10.17 12.98 -12.99
C SER A 295 -10.88 14.35 -13.01
N GLU A 296 -10.91 15.03 -14.16
CA GLU A 296 -11.63 16.29 -14.31
C GLU A 296 -13.14 16.12 -14.14
N ASN A 297 -13.71 15.05 -14.71
CA ASN A 297 -15.14 14.75 -14.56
C ASN A 297 -15.50 14.51 -13.09
N ARG A 298 -14.68 13.74 -12.38
CA ARG A 298 -14.85 13.49 -10.94
C ARG A 298 -14.72 14.76 -10.10
N LEU A 299 -13.80 15.66 -10.44
CA LEU A 299 -13.69 16.97 -9.78
C LEU A 299 -14.97 17.78 -9.99
N ARG A 300 -15.49 17.85 -11.21
CA ARG A 300 -16.74 18.57 -11.52
C ARG A 300 -17.94 17.98 -10.78
N LEU A 301 -18.05 16.65 -10.71
CA LEU A 301 -19.09 15.96 -9.94
C LEU A 301 -19.01 16.25 -8.44
N ALA A 302 -17.80 16.45 -7.92
CA ALA A 302 -17.55 16.90 -6.55
C ALA A 302 -17.70 18.42 -6.36
N CYS A 303 -18.28 19.14 -7.34
CA CYS A 303 -18.39 20.60 -7.40
C CYS A 303 -17.05 21.34 -7.19
N GLN A 304 -15.95 20.77 -7.67
CA GLN A 304 -14.61 21.38 -7.67
C GLN A 304 -14.20 21.74 -9.09
N LEU A 305 -13.59 22.91 -9.25
CA LEU A 305 -13.09 23.35 -10.54
C LEU A 305 -11.73 22.70 -10.82
N PRO A 306 -11.57 21.95 -11.93
CA PRO A 306 -10.26 21.47 -12.34
C PRO A 306 -9.30 22.63 -12.54
N ARG A 307 -8.07 22.50 -12.05
CA ARG A 307 -7.02 23.51 -12.32
C ARG A 307 -6.68 23.49 -13.81
N PRO A 308 -6.53 24.66 -14.46
CA PRO A 308 -6.05 24.73 -15.83
C PRO A 308 -4.71 24.01 -15.98
N GLN A 309 -4.57 23.23 -17.05
CA GLN A 309 -3.30 22.58 -17.38
C GLN A 309 -2.22 23.63 -17.66
N PRO A 310 -1.01 23.52 -17.09
CA PRO A 310 0.09 24.41 -17.44
C PRO A 310 0.52 24.19 -18.89
N ALA A 311 1.07 25.23 -19.53
CA ALA A 311 1.52 25.17 -20.93
C ALA A 311 2.69 24.17 -21.17
N GLY A 312 3.38 23.75 -20.11
CA GLY A 312 4.43 22.75 -20.16
C GLY A 312 4.95 22.38 -18.78
N TYR A 313 5.73 21.30 -18.73
CA TYR A 313 6.43 20.83 -17.54
C TYR A 313 7.93 20.83 -17.79
N ALA A 314 8.72 21.19 -16.78
CA ALA A 314 10.16 21.01 -16.86
C ALA A 314 10.49 19.52 -16.85
N LEU A 315 11.32 19.08 -17.80
CA LEU A 315 11.91 17.74 -17.84
C LEU A 315 13.42 17.90 -17.68
N ASP A 316 13.99 17.13 -16.76
CA ASP A 316 15.42 17.20 -16.46
C ASP A 316 16.27 16.72 -17.64
N ALA A 317 17.52 17.19 -17.70
CA ALA A 317 18.45 16.80 -18.78
C ALA A 317 18.64 15.28 -18.84
N ASP A 318 18.68 14.63 -17.67
CA ASP A 318 18.81 13.18 -17.55
C ASP A 318 17.63 12.44 -18.20
N PHE A 319 16.40 12.95 -18.03
CA PHE A 319 15.21 12.40 -18.70
C PHE A 319 15.37 12.43 -20.22
N LEU A 320 15.91 13.52 -20.77
CA LEU A 320 16.09 13.65 -22.22
C LEU A 320 17.21 12.72 -22.75
N SER A 321 18.21 12.41 -21.93
CA SER A 321 19.31 11.52 -22.28
C SER A 321 18.94 10.03 -22.16
N ALA A 322 18.05 9.68 -21.22
CA ALA A 322 17.61 8.33 -20.93
C ALA A 322 16.07 8.31 -20.76
N PRO A 323 15.30 8.43 -21.85
CA PRO A 323 13.84 8.62 -21.79
C PRO A 323 13.10 7.47 -21.11
N ALA A 324 13.51 6.21 -21.33
CA ALA A 324 12.89 5.06 -20.66
C ALA A 324 13.05 5.12 -19.12
N THR A 325 14.27 5.37 -18.64
CA THR A 325 14.54 5.56 -17.20
C THR A 325 13.79 6.77 -16.63
N GLY A 326 13.71 7.85 -17.41
CA GLY A 326 12.94 9.03 -17.07
C GLY A 326 11.45 8.74 -16.90
N LEU A 327 10.86 7.93 -17.79
CA LEU A 327 9.47 7.48 -17.68
C LEU A 327 9.26 6.58 -16.46
N GLY A 328 10.17 5.64 -16.19
CA GLY A 328 10.11 4.82 -14.98
C GLY A 328 10.12 5.65 -13.69
N THR A 329 10.98 6.67 -13.63
CA THR A 329 11.02 7.62 -12.49
C THR A 329 9.74 8.44 -12.38
N LEU A 330 9.18 8.87 -13.51
CA LEU A 330 7.94 9.64 -13.56
C LEU A 330 6.73 8.84 -13.06
N GLU A 331 6.62 7.57 -13.45
CA GLU A 331 5.57 6.66 -12.99
C GLU A 331 5.73 6.33 -11.51
N ALA A 332 6.95 6.02 -11.07
CA ALA A 332 7.25 5.76 -9.66
C ALA A 332 6.87 6.95 -8.76
N ALA A 333 7.16 8.18 -9.21
CA ALA A 333 6.82 9.40 -8.48
C ALA A 333 5.31 9.65 -8.35
N ALA A 334 4.48 9.05 -9.21
CA ALA A 334 3.02 9.16 -9.15
C ALA A 334 2.38 8.16 -8.18
N LEU A 335 3.07 7.06 -7.82
CA LEU A 335 2.52 6.01 -6.96
C LEU A 335 1.96 6.53 -5.62
N PRO A 336 2.64 7.42 -4.88
CA PRO A 336 2.10 7.93 -3.62
C PRO A 336 0.79 8.70 -3.79
N VAL A 337 0.63 9.39 -4.92
CA VAL A 337 -0.57 10.19 -5.21
C VAL A 337 -1.79 9.31 -5.43
N TYR A 338 -1.65 8.19 -6.15
CA TYR A 338 -2.73 7.22 -6.31
C TYR A 338 -3.07 6.53 -4.99
N ALA A 339 -2.05 6.19 -4.21
CA ALA A 339 -2.20 5.57 -2.91
C ALA A 339 -2.89 6.50 -1.89
N ASP A 340 -2.61 7.80 -1.93
CA ASP A 340 -3.34 8.82 -1.15
C ASP A 340 -4.81 8.89 -1.57
N LEU A 341 -5.11 8.82 -2.88
CA LEU A 341 -6.49 8.80 -3.36
C LEU A 341 -7.23 7.54 -2.86
N VAL A 342 -6.60 6.36 -2.89
CA VAL A 342 -7.18 5.12 -2.30
C VAL A 342 -7.54 5.32 -0.83
N ALA A 343 -6.66 5.95 -0.05
CA ALA A 343 -6.87 6.19 1.37
C ALA A 343 -8.04 7.17 1.65
N LEU A 344 -8.30 8.11 0.75
CA LEU A 344 -9.21 9.23 0.95
C LEU A 344 -10.57 9.08 0.25
N THR A 345 -10.75 8.00 -0.51
CA THR A 345 -11.99 7.71 -1.27
C THR A 345 -12.64 6.42 -0.81
N GLU A 346 -13.87 6.18 -1.23
CA GLU A 346 -14.65 4.96 -0.93
C GLU A 346 -15.40 4.49 -2.18
N GLY A 347 -15.97 3.28 -2.14
CA GLY A 347 -16.85 2.76 -3.18
C GLY A 347 -16.23 2.75 -4.58
N THR A 348 -16.97 3.27 -5.56
CA THR A 348 -16.55 3.33 -6.97
C THR A 348 -15.30 4.16 -7.19
N ASP A 349 -15.10 5.21 -6.38
CA ASP A 349 -13.95 6.11 -6.50
C ASP A 349 -12.68 5.42 -6.00
N ARG A 350 -12.80 4.64 -4.92
CA ARG A 350 -11.70 3.82 -4.43
C ARG A 350 -11.35 2.70 -5.42
N ALA A 351 -12.34 2.02 -5.98
CA ALA A 351 -12.10 0.98 -6.99
C ALA A 351 -11.34 1.52 -8.21
N TRP A 352 -11.69 2.74 -8.65
CA TRP A 352 -10.96 3.45 -9.70
C TRP A 352 -9.55 3.88 -9.27
N ALA A 353 -9.37 4.38 -8.04
CA ALA A 353 -8.04 4.71 -7.51
C ALA A 353 -7.12 3.48 -7.43
N LEU A 354 -7.66 2.31 -7.08
CA LEU A 354 -6.93 1.03 -7.07
C LEU A 354 -6.48 0.63 -8.47
N SER A 355 -7.32 0.79 -9.50
CA SER A 355 -6.93 0.46 -10.88
C SER A 355 -5.86 1.41 -11.42
N LEU A 356 -5.89 2.69 -11.02
CA LEU A 356 -4.81 3.65 -11.32
C LEU A 356 -3.49 3.22 -10.69
N LEU A 357 -3.51 2.82 -9.42
CA LEU A 357 -2.31 2.35 -8.71
C LEU A 357 -1.72 1.09 -9.37
N GLU A 358 -2.55 0.08 -9.66
CA GLU A 358 -2.08 -1.15 -10.32
C GLU A 358 -1.48 -0.88 -11.70
N SER A 359 -2.17 -0.05 -12.50
CA SER A 359 -1.69 0.33 -13.83
C SER A 359 -0.36 1.07 -13.74
N ALA A 360 -0.21 1.99 -12.78
CA ALA A 360 1.03 2.74 -12.58
C ALA A 360 2.20 1.85 -12.13
N VAL A 361 1.96 0.88 -11.25
CA VAL A 361 3.00 -0.10 -10.87
C VAL A 361 3.45 -0.93 -12.06
N THR A 362 2.50 -1.38 -12.89
CA THR A 362 2.81 -2.14 -14.10
C THR A 362 3.66 -1.32 -15.08
N ARG A 363 3.32 -0.04 -15.29
CA ARG A 363 4.12 0.87 -16.13
C ARG A 363 5.49 1.18 -15.53
N THR A 364 5.57 1.35 -14.21
CA THR A 364 6.84 1.55 -13.48
C THR A 364 7.79 0.38 -13.74
N ALA A 365 7.29 -0.85 -13.57
CA ALA A 365 8.05 -2.06 -13.81
C ALA A 365 8.43 -2.25 -15.29
N HIS A 366 7.52 -1.92 -16.22
CA HIS A 366 7.80 -1.95 -17.66
C HIS A 366 9.01 -1.08 -18.03
N TRP A 367 9.14 0.10 -17.42
CA TRP A 367 10.27 0.99 -17.62
C TRP A 367 11.51 0.65 -16.79
N GLY A 368 11.50 -0.50 -16.10
CA GLY A 368 12.63 -0.99 -15.29
C GLY A 368 12.86 -0.24 -13.98
N ALA A 369 11.92 0.59 -13.55
CA ALA A 369 11.97 1.22 -12.23
C ALA A 369 11.40 0.28 -11.15
N ASP A 370 11.93 0.39 -9.93
CA ASP A 370 11.43 -0.38 -8.79
C ASP A 370 10.22 0.34 -8.16
N PRO A 371 9.01 -0.26 -8.17
CA PRO A 371 7.84 0.31 -7.52
C PRO A 371 7.89 0.18 -5.99
N GLY A 372 8.85 -0.59 -5.45
CA GLY A 372 9.04 -0.85 -4.03
C GLY A 372 8.13 -1.96 -3.48
N PRO A 373 8.32 -2.35 -2.21
CA PRO A 373 7.62 -3.49 -1.61
C PRO A 373 6.16 -3.20 -1.24
N VAL A 374 5.81 -1.92 -1.07
CA VAL A 374 4.46 -1.42 -0.87
C VAL A 374 4.29 -0.16 -1.72
N PRO A 375 4.03 -0.32 -3.03
CA PRO A 375 3.88 0.78 -3.97
C PRO A 375 2.96 1.88 -3.46
N GLY A 376 3.46 3.10 -3.56
CA GLY A 376 2.78 4.29 -3.07
C GLY A 376 2.87 4.52 -1.57
N ILE A 377 3.63 3.72 -0.80
CA ILE A 377 4.06 4.06 0.56
C ILE A 377 5.59 4.10 0.60
N VAL A 378 6.14 5.23 1.04
CA VAL A 378 7.59 5.33 1.31
C VAL A 378 7.86 4.65 2.65
N LEU A 379 8.39 3.43 2.60
CA LEU A 379 8.78 2.68 3.79
C LEU A 379 10.23 2.96 4.14
N ASP A 380 10.46 3.47 5.35
CA ASP A 380 11.78 3.41 5.97
C ASP A 380 12.00 2.00 6.52
N THR A 381 12.67 1.16 5.72
CA THR A 381 12.89 -0.25 6.03
C THR A 381 13.75 -0.47 7.28
N ALA A 382 14.55 0.53 7.68
CA ALA A 382 15.34 0.49 8.90
C ALA A 382 14.48 0.70 10.15
N MET A 383 13.34 1.39 10.02
CA MET A 383 12.41 1.67 11.11
C MET A 383 11.31 0.61 11.28
N LEU A 384 11.19 -0.33 10.34
CA LEU A 384 10.20 -1.39 10.43
C LEU A 384 10.51 -2.33 11.62
N PRO A 385 9.50 -2.79 12.39
CA PRO A 385 9.72 -3.74 13.48
C PRO A 385 10.32 -5.06 12.95
N ALA A 386 11.15 -5.71 13.75
CA ALA A 386 11.67 -7.03 13.41
C ALA A 386 10.55 -8.08 13.46
N LEU A 387 10.60 -9.08 12.58
CA LEU A 387 9.70 -10.22 12.68
C LEU A 387 10.07 -11.06 13.91
N PRO A 388 9.09 -11.61 14.65
CA PRO A 388 9.35 -12.55 15.73
C PRO A 388 10.07 -13.80 15.20
N ALA A 389 11.01 -14.34 15.99
CA ALA A 389 11.74 -15.55 15.62
C ALA A 389 10.77 -16.75 15.63
N GLY A 390 10.56 -17.40 14.49
CA GLY A 390 9.73 -18.61 14.37
C GLY A 390 8.62 -18.58 13.32
N GLY A 391 8.63 -17.63 12.38
CA GLY A 391 7.74 -17.60 11.22
C GLY A 391 8.47 -17.72 9.89
#